data_AF-X1PFB4-F1
#
_entry.id   AF-X1PFB4-F1
#
_cell.length_a   1.000
_cell.length_b   1.000
_cell.length_c   1.000
_cell.angle_alpha   90.00
_cell.angle_beta   90.00
_cell.angle_gamma   90.00
#
_symmetry.space_group_name_H-M   'P 1'
#
loop_
_entity.id
_entity.type
_entity.pdbx_description
1 polymer ?
#
loop_
_entity_poly.entity_id
_entity_poly.type
_entity_poly.pdbx_seq_one_letter_code
_entity_poly.pdbx_strand_id
1 'polypeptide(L)'
;GAGKSDDALSGKDAQYREQGKAVWGGNQMSRSLSTIMREAMQTTRETLGWHPTCECSAGKVPSIVLDPFMGAGTTLWEAKKLNRRATGYELSEEYCKLAVKRNRQQALVMTS
;
A
#
# COMPACT_ATOMS: atom_id res chain seq x y z
N GLY A 1 17.12 7.09 51.83
CA GLY A 1 17.78 8.35 52.20
C GLY A 1 19.28 8.14 52.17
N ALA A 2 20.01 9.15 51.68
CA ALA A 2 21.47 9.20 51.42
C ALA A 2 21.94 8.30 50.24
N GLY A 3 22.81 8.74 49.31
CA GLY A 3 23.75 9.85 49.35
C GLY A 3 23.92 10.63 48.03
N LYS A 4 24.15 11.93 48.24
CA LYS A 4 24.90 12.94 47.46
C LYS A 4 26.38 12.48 47.31
N SER A 5 27.29 12.97 46.45
CA SER A 5 27.32 14.05 45.45
C SER A 5 28.74 14.11 44.81
N ASP A 6 28.89 14.97 43.81
CA ASP A 6 30.10 15.66 43.33
C ASP A 6 31.01 14.84 42.38
N ASP A 7 31.36 15.32 41.18
CA ASP A 7 32.29 16.44 40.99
C ASP A 7 32.07 17.29 39.72
N ALA A 8 32.48 18.54 39.87
CA ALA A 8 32.41 19.67 38.95
C ALA A 8 33.45 19.67 37.82
N LEU A 9 33.20 20.50 36.80
CA LEU A 9 34.12 21.44 36.08
C LEU A 9 33.49 21.74 34.70
N SER A 10 32.77 22.84 34.47
CA SER A 10 33.20 24.26 34.34
C SER A 10 34.18 24.53 33.18
N GLY A 11 33.78 25.48 32.31
CA GLY A 11 34.59 26.12 31.25
C GLY A 11 34.20 25.63 29.85
N LYS A 12 33.41 26.31 29.01
CA LYS A 12 33.53 27.66 28.42
C LYS A 12 34.91 27.96 27.80
N ASP A 13 34.83 28.17 26.48
CA ASP A 13 35.71 28.92 25.58
C ASP A 13 36.93 28.21 24.99
N ALA A 14 36.76 27.73 23.75
CA ALA A 14 37.82 27.70 22.75
C ALA A 14 37.20 27.83 21.34
N GLN A 15 37.07 29.07 20.86
CA GLN A 15 37.01 29.34 19.42
C GLN A 15 38.31 28.85 18.79
N TYR A 16 38.25 27.93 17.83
CA TYR A 16 39.35 27.73 16.89
C TYR A 16 38.83 27.78 15.45
N ARG A 17 39.32 28.78 14.73
CA ARG A 17 39.01 29.11 13.35
C ARG A 17 39.90 28.29 12.44
N GLU A 18 39.35 27.31 11.74
CA GLU A 18 40.10 26.54 10.76
C GLU A 18 39.68 26.94 9.33
N GLN A 19 40.44 27.89 8.77
CA GLN A 19 40.55 28.08 7.33
C GLN A 19 41.57 27.06 6.83
N GLY A 20 41.14 26.00 6.15
CA GLY A 20 42.10 25.07 5.54
C GLY A 20 41.49 23.71 5.20
N LYS A 21 41.54 23.35 3.92
CA LYS A 21 40.84 22.21 3.30
C LYS A 21 41.51 20.87 3.60
N ALA A 22 40.68 19.84 3.82
CA ALA A 22 40.75 18.55 3.13
C ALA A 22 39.50 17.70 3.44
N VAL A 23 38.38 17.96 2.78
CA VAL A 23 37.27 16.99 2.74
C VAL A 23 37.59 15.98 1.63
N TRP A 24 38.24 14.88 1.98
CA TRP A 24 38.26 13.67 1.16
C TRP A 24 37.11 12.78 1.63
N GLY A 25 36.19 12.46 0.72
CA GLY A 25 34.97 11.70 1.03
C GLY A 25 33.67 12.47 0.79
N GLY A 26 33.66 13.40 -0.16
CA GLY A 26 32.41 13.96 -0.68
C GLY A 26 31.70 12.91 -1.53
N ASN A 27 30.64 12.30 -1.01
CA ASN A 27 29.64 11.65 -1.87
C ASN A 27 28.81 12.75 -2.56
N GLN A 28 29.42 13.47 -3.51
CA GLN A 28 28.66 14.23 -4.49
C GLN A 28 28.11 13.22 -5.50
N MET A 29 26.96 12.66 -5.16
CA MET A 29 26.23 11.75 -6.03
C MET A 29 25.77 12.52 -7.26
N SER A 30 26.59 12.51 -8.32
CA SER A 30 26.15 12.96 -9.64
C SER A 30 25.09 11.96 -10.11
N ARG A 31 23.82 12.38 -10.02
CA ARG A 31 22.72 11.57 -10.56
C ARG A 31 22.96 11.43 -12.07
N SER A 32 22.99 10.20 -12.56
CA SER A 32 23.07 9.92 -14.00
C SER A 32 21.99 10.70 -14.74
N LEU A 33 22.33 11.26 -15.91
CA LEU A 33 21.37 11.89 -16.82
C LEU A 33 20.20 10.94 -17.13
N SER A 34 20.44 9.63 -17.18
CA SER A 34 19.36 8.65 -17.39
C SER A 34 18.36 8.58 -16.23
N THR A 35 18.79 8.79 -14.99
CA THR A 35 17.91 8.85 -13.82
C THR A 35 17.08 10.12 -13.84
N ILE A 36 17.72 11.25 -14.13
CA ILE A 36 17.05 12.56 -14.24
C ILE A 36 16.02 12.53 -15.37
N MET A 37 16.39 12.01 -16.56
CA MET A 37 15.49 11.90 -17.71
C MET A 37 14.31 10.97 -17.41
N ARG A 38 14.55 9.83 -16.75
CA ARG A 38 13.48 8.89 -16.37
C ARG A 38 12.48 9.52 -15.40
N GLU A 39 12.94 10.33 -14.45
CA GLU A 39 12.09 11.04 -13.51
C GLU A 39 11.36 12.22 -14.15
N ALA A 40 12.06 13.02 -14.96
CA ALA A 40 11.49 14.15 -15.67
C ALA A 40 10.46 13.74 -16.74
N MET A 41 10.57 12.54 -17.32
CA MET A 41 9.61 11.99 -18.28
C MET A 41 8.49 11.17 -17.63
N GLN A 42 8.31 11.23 -16.30
CA GLN A 42 7.15 10.61 -15.67
C GLN A 42 5.89 11.44 -16.01
N THR A 43 5.09 10.92 -16.93
CA THR A 43 3.75 11.45 -17.20
C THR A 43 2.85 11.09 -16.03
N THR A 44 2.52 12.08 -15.21
CA THR A 44 1.51 11.90 -14.16
C THR A 44 0.16 11.65 -14.82
N ARG A 45 -0.53 10.59 -14.39
CA ARG A 45 -1.91 10.32 -14.78
C ARG A 45 -2.79 10.64 -13.59
N GLU A 46 -3.58 11.71 -13.72
CA GLU A 46 -4.61 12.04 -12.75
C GLU A 46 -5.94 11.46 -13.22
N THR A 47 -6.59 10.66 -12.38
CA THR A 47 -7.93 10.16 -12.67
C THR A 47 -8.96 11.17 -12.18
N LEU A 48 -9.92 11.55 -13.03
CA LEU A 48 -11.04 12.44 -12.65
C LEU A 48 -12.07 11.76 -11.72
N GLY A 49 -11.83 10.52 -11.33
CA GLY A 49 -12.74 9.71 -10.52
C GLY A 49 -13.77 8.96 -11.36
N TRP A 50 -14.77 8.40 -10.67
CA TRP A 50 -15.83 7.60 -11.29
C TRP A 50 -17.07 8.47 -11.51
N HIS A 51 -17.52 8.60 -12.75
CA HIS A 51 -18.81 9.21 -13.09
C HIS A 51 -19.87 8.14 -13.36
N PRO A 52 -21.14 8.37 -12.96
CA PRO A 52 -22.24 7.47 -13.30
C PRO A 52 -22.44 7.43 -14.81
N THR A 53 -22.75 6.24 -15.34
CA THR A 53 -23.08 6.04 -16.76
C THR A 53 -24.57 6.19 -17.05
N CYS A 54 -25.41 6.36 -16.01
CA CYS A 54 -26.84 6.67 -16.11
C CYS A 54 -27.10 8.12 -15.66
N GLU A 55 -28.20 8.70 -16.11
CA GLU A 55 -28.76 9.97 -15.61
C GLU A 55 -29.65 9.78 -14.36
N CYS A 56 -29.73 8.55 -13.87
CA CYS A 56 -30.62 8.17 -12.79
C CYS A 56 -30.11 8.70 -11.43
N SER A 57 -31.03 9.23 -10.60
CA SER A 57 -30.72 9.70 -9.24
C SER A 57 -30.62 8.55 -8.22
N ALA A 58 -29.99 7.44 -8.61
CA ALA A 58 -29.76 6.30 -7.73
C ALA A 58 -28.52 6.54 -6.86
N GLY A 59 -28.57 6.11 -5.59
CA GLY A 59 -27.40 6.11 -4.73
C GLY A 59 -26.30 5.16 -5.23
N LYS A 60 -25.04 5.46 -4.92
CA LYS A 60 -23.92 4.56 -5.25
C LYS A 60 -24.01 3.29 -4.41
N VAL A 61 -24.13 2.15 -5.07
CA VAL A 61 -24.06 0.83 -4.43
C VAL A 61 -22.71 0.15 -4.74
N PRO A 62 -22.23 -0.79 -3.92
CA PRO A 62 -21.05 -1.58 -4.24
C PRO A 62 -21.24 -2.34 -5.56
N SER A 63 -20.25 -2.25 -6.45
CA SER A 63 -20.21 -3.00 -7.70
C SER A 63 -20.21 -4.51 -7.47
N ILE A 64 -20.77 -5.25 -8.43
CA ILE A 64 -20.69 -6.71 -8.49
C ILE A 64 -19.40 -7.11 -9.22
N VAL A 65 -18.65 -8.05 -8.66
CA VAL A 65 -17.45 -8.61 -9.28
C VAL A 65 -17.84 -9.78 -10.19
N LEU A 66 -17.39 -9.78 -11.43
CA LEU A 66 -17.55 -10.89 -12.37
C LEU A 66 -16.17 -11.47 -12.70
N ASP A 67 -16.02 -12.79 -12.54
CA ASP A 67 -14.81 -13.52 -12.94
C ASP A 67 -15.16 -14.68 -13.89
N PRO A 68 -14.98 -14.53 -15.21
CA PRO A 68 -15.33 -15.57 -16.17
C PRO A 68 -14.38 -16.79 -16.16
N PHE A 69 -13.25 -16.71 -15.44
CA PHE A 69 -12.24 -17.78 -15.33
C PHE A 69 -11.83 -17.94 -13.86
N MET A 70 -12.82 -18.21 -13.01
CA MET A 70 -12.63 -18.09 -11.56
C MET A 70 -11.62 -19.08 -10.98
N GLY A 71 -11.30 -20.18 -11.69
CA GLY A 71 -10.37 -21.21 -11.24
C GLY A 71 -10.69 -21.69 -9.83
N ALA A 72 -9.71 -21.66 -8.92
CA ALA A 72 -9.89 -22.02 -7.52
C ALA A 72 -10.74 -21.04 -6.67
N GLY A 73 -11.30 -20.00 -7.29
CA GLY A 73 -12.23 -19.05 -6.68
C GLY A 73 -11.57 -18.01 -5.77
N THR A 74 -10.31 -17.63 -6.01
CA THR A 74 -9.60 -16.59 -5.22
C THR A 74 -10.23 -15.22 -5.37
N THR A 75 -10.66 -14.84 -6.57
CA THR A 75 -11.35 -13.56 -6.82
C THR A 75 -12.64 -13.45 -6.01
N LEU A 76 -13.44 -14.52 -5.98
CA LEU A 76 -14.69 -14.58 -5.20
C LEU A 76 -14.41 -14.50 -3.70
N TRP A 77 -13.33 -15.13 -3.24
CA TRP A 77 -12.90 -15.08 -1.84
C TRP A 77 -12.51 -13.67 -1.39
N GLU A 78 -11.73 -12.95 -2.20
CA GLU A 78 -11.37 -11.57 -1.91
C GLU A 78 -12.57 -10.62 -2.03
N ALA A 79 -13.46 -10.83 -3.01
CA ALA A 79 -14.71 -10.07 -3.10
C ALA A 79 -15.58 -10.23 -1.84
N LYS A 80 -15.68 -11.46 -1.30
CA LYS A 80 -16.38 -11.75 -0.05
C LYS A 80 -15.76 -11.00 1.13
N LYS A 81 -14.42 -11.01 1.28
CA LYS A 81 -13.72 -10.25 2.33
C LYS A 81 -13.96 -8.75 2.24
N LEU A 82 -14.07 -8.22 1.02
CA LEU A 82 -14.37 -6.81 0.75
C LEU A 82 -15.87 -6.48 0.84
N ASN A 83 -16.70 -7.41 1.32
CA ASN A 83 -18.15 -7.29 1.40
C ASN A 83 -18.79 -6.89 0.04
N ARG A 84 -18.30 -7.49 -1.05
CA ARG A 84 -18.83 -7.31 -2.40
C ARG A 84 -19.56 -8.57 -2.84
N ARG A 85 -20.61 -8.38 -3.64
CA ARG A 85 -21.23 -9.48 -4.38
C ARG A 85 -20.31 -9.88 -5.52
N ALA A 86 -20.21 -11.18 -5.78
CA ALA A 86 -19.42 -11.72 -6.87
C ALA A 86 -20.12 -12.90 -7.54
N THR A 87 -19.87 -13.09 -8.83
CA THR A 87 -20.24 -14.28 -9.59
C THR A 87 -19.04 -14.71 -10.43
N GLY A 88 -18.85 -16.01 -10.58
CA GLY A 88 -17.75 -16.55 -11.36
C GLY A 88 -18.13 -17.80 -12.14
N TYR A 89 -17.47 -18.00 -13.27
CA TYR A 89 -17.64 -19.17 -14.13
C TYR A 89 -16.33 -19.91 -14.27
N GLU A 90 -16.39 -21.24 -14.31
CA GLU A 90 -15.25 -22.13 -14.50
C GLU A 90 -15.74 -23.39 -15.21
N LEU A 91 -14.97 -23.87 -16.19
CA LEU A 91 -15.33 -25.04 -16.99
C LEU A 91 -14.82 -26.33 -16.36
N SER A 92 -13.68 -26.28 -15.66
CA SER A 92 -13.11 -27.44 -14.98
C SER A 92 -13.90 -27.77 -13.72
N GLU A 93 -14.50 -28.97 -13.71
CA GLU A 93 -15.27 -29.46 -12.57
C GLU A 93 -14.41 -29.56 -11.28
N GLU A 94 -13.13 -29.91 -11.41
CA GLU A 94 -12.22 -29.99 -10.26
C GLU A 94 -12.00 -28.61 -9.62
N TYR A 95 -11.82 -27.57 -10.43
CA TYR A 95 -11.68 -26.21 -9.93
C TYR A 95 -13.00 -25.68 -9.36
N CYS A 96 -14.15 -26.02 -9.95
CA CYS A 96 -15.46 -25.73 -9.38
C CYS A 96 -15.62 -26.32 -7.96
N LYS A 97 -15.24 -27.59 -7.76
CA LYS A 97 -15.28 -28.25 -6.44
C LYS A 97 -14.39 -27.53 -5.42
N LEU A 98 -13.19 -27.14 -5.84
CA LEU A 98 -12.26 -26.39 -5.00
C LEU A 98 -12.81 -25.00 -4.64
N ALA A 99 -13.35 -24.28 -5.61
CA ALA A 99 -13.95 -22.97 -5.43
C ALA A 99 -15.15 -23.03 -4.47
N VAL A 100 -16.02 -24.04 -4.57
CA VAL A 100 -17.13 -24.27 -3.64
C VAL A 100 -16.61 -24.52 -2.22
N LYS A 101 -15.64 -25.43 -2.05
CA LYS A 101 -15.06 -25.73 -0.73
C LYS A 101 -14.48 -24.47 -0.09
N ARG A 102 -13.78 -23.64 -0.86
CA ARG A 102 -13.16 -22.39 -0.39
C ARG A 102 -14.18 -21.30 -0.07
N ASN A 103 -15.18 -21.11 -0.93
CA ASN A 103 -16.10 -19.97 -0.86
C ASN A 103 -17.42 -20.26 -0.14
N ARG A 104 -17.58 -21.46 0.45
CA ARG A 104 -18.74 -21.84 1.25
C ARG A 104 -19.15 -20.74 2.23
N GLN A 105 -20.45 -20.58 2.40
CA GLN A 105 -21.02 -19.64 3.34
C GLN A 105 -20.51 -19.97 4.75
N GLN A 106 -20.13 -18.94 5.50
CA GLN A 106 -19.76 -19.12 6.90
C GLN A 106 -21.04 -19.41 7.70
N ALA A 107 -20.92 -20.22 8.75
CA ALA A 107 -22.04 -20.47 9.64
C ALA A 107 -22.52 -19.14 10.23
N LEU A 108 -23.83 -18.90 10.17
CA LEU A 108 -24.43 -17.74 10.78
C LEU A 108 -24.35 -17.93 12.30
N VAL A 109 -23.53 -17.12 12.99
CA VAL A 109 -23.53 -17.11 14.45
C VAL A 109 -24.63 -16.15 14.90
N MET A 110 -25.71 -16.69 15.46
CA MET A 110 -26.73 -15.86 16.12
C MET A 110 -26.18 -15.44 17.48
N THR A 111 -25.64 -14.24 17.57
CA THR A 111 -25.40 -13.59 18.87
C THR A 111 -26.70 -12.97 19.34
N SER A 112 -27.21 -13.48 20.46
CA SER A 112 -28.38 -13.00 21.22
C SER A 112 -28.14 -11.63 21.86
#